data_AF-A0A7S1PX27-F1
#
_entry.id   AF-A0A7S1PX27-F1
#
_cell.length_a   1.000
_cell.length_b   1.000
_cell.length_c   1.000
_cell.angle_alpha   90.00
_cell.angle_beta   90.00
_cell.angle_gamma   90.00
#
_symmetry.space_group_name_H-M   'P 1'
#
loop_
_entity.id
_entity.type
_entity.pdbx_description
1 polymer ?
#
loop_
_entity_poly.entity_id
_entity_poly.type
_entity_poly.pdbx_seq_one_letter_code
_entity_poly.pdbx_strand_id
1 'polypeptide(L)'
;GSTCKQVDCGERFDKMGTWSGSSAYLGEYTLECKEGAFVLGGTQKAITVSCPADGRWESNTLFRNQPPKCLSPTQELHDARLATVRVWLNIVMSLCCICGAALAAGLTMGLLSLEPREMEIIQRARLHDCLDDRERERLEKQKDAARHILPLIKDHHLLLVTLLLLN
;
A
#
# COMPACT_ATOMS: atom_id res chain seq x y z
N GLY A 1 -47.21 -4.01 -27.17
CA GLY A 1 -46.06 -4.20 -28.06
C GLY A 1 -44.81 -3.86 -27.29
N SER A 2 -43.92 -4.82 -27.11
CA SER A 2 -42.59 -4.56 -26.54
C SER A 2 -41.77 -3.80 -27.58
N THR A 3 -41.49 -2.53 -27.33
CA THR A 3 -40.53 -1.73 -28.10
C THR A 3 -39.18 -2.42 -28.03
N CYS A 4 -38.73 -2.99 -29.15
CA CYS A 4 -37.37 -3.54 -29.26
C CYS A 4 -36.38 -2.40 -28.99
N LYS A 5 -35.69 -2.43 -27.86
CA LYS A 5 -34.62 -1.49 -27.55
C LYS A 5 -33.47 -1.79 -28.51
N GLN A 6 -32.99 -0.77 -29.23
CA GLN A 6 -31.86 -0.92 -30.12
C GLN A 6 -30.64 -1.39 -29.31
N VAL A 7 -30.00 -2.47 -29.77
CA VAL A 7 -28.82 -3.03 -29.11
C VAL A 7 -27.64 -2.08 -29.34
N ASP A 8 -26.94 -1.76 -28.26
CA ASP A 8 -25.77 -0.88 -28.25
C ASP A 8 -24.70 -1.54 -27.39
N CYS A 9 -23.51 -1.70 -27.95
CA CYS A 9 -22.38 -2.33 -27.27
C CYS A 9 -21.67 -1.37 -26.29
N GLY A 10 -22.02 -0.09 -26.32
CA GLY A 10 -21.49 0.96 -25.46
C GLY A 10 -20.11 1.49 -25.90
N GLU A 11 -19.78 2.68 -25.42
CA GLU A 11 -18.49 3.31 -25.68
C GLU A 11 -17.34 2.52 -25.06
N ARG A 12 -16.21 2.53 -25.75
CA ARG A 12 -14.98 1.90 -25.27
C ARG A 12 -13.88 2.92 -25.11
N PHE A 13 -13.03 2.64 -24.12
CA PHE A 13 -11.84 3.41 -23.85
C PHE A 13 -10.61 2.51 -23.92
N ASP A 14 -9.55 3.02 -24.54
CA ASP A 14 -8.22 2.40 -24.55
C ASP A 14 -7.20 3.43 -24.08
N LYS A 15 -6.16 3.00 -23.35
CA LYS A 15 -5.13 3.93 -22.85
C LYS A 15 -4.27 4.47 -24.00
N MET A 16 -4.01 3.63 -25.00
CA MET A 16 -3.08 3.85 -26.10
C MET A 16 -3.76 4.04 -27.45
N GLY A 17 -5.08 4.11 -27.48
CA GLY A 17 -5.83 4.41 -28.68
C GLY A 17 -7.07 5.24 -28.41
N THR A 18 -7.65 5.73 -29.49
CA THR A 18 -8.91 6.47 -29.47
C THR A 18 -9.92 5.68 -30.28
N TRP A 19 -11.09 5.49 -29.69
CA TRP A 19 -12.22 4.89 -30.35
C TRP A 19 -13.07 5.96 -31.02
N SER A 20 -13.49 5.72 -32.26
CA SER A 20 -14.33 6.63 -33.04
C SER A 20 -15.35 5.85 -33.87
N GLY A 21 -16.51 6.44 -34.15
CA GLY A 21 -17.60 5.81 -34.91
C GLY A 21 -18.86 5.58 -34.09
N SER A 22 -19.59 4.50 -34.37
CA SER A 22 -20.87 4.17 -33.74
C SER A 22 -20.82 2.83 -32.99
N SER A 23 -21.21 2.85 -31.72
CA SER A 23 -21.34 1.64 -30.88
C SER A 23 -22.67 0.89 -31.03
N ALA A 24 -23.60 1.45 -31.80
CA ALA A 24 -24.90 0.85 -32.06
C ALA A 24 -24.77 -0.46 -32.84
N TYR A 25 -25.78 -1.33 -32.77
CA TYR A 25 -25.84 -2.57 -33.54
C TYR A 25 -25.54 -2.34 -35.04
N LEU A 26 -24.61 -3.14 -35.58
CA LEU A 26 -24.05 -3.00 -36.94
C LEU A 26 -23.33 -1.67 -37.23
N GLY A 27 -23.22 -0.77 -36.26
CA GLY A 27 -22.38 0.42 -36.33
C GLY A 27 -20.91 0.05 -36.43
N GLU A 28 -20.17 0.81 -37.23
CA GLU A 28 -18.72 0.67 -37.35
C GLU A 28 -18.03 1.47 -36.26
N TYR A 29 -17.19 0.81 -35.48
CA TYR A 29 -16.43 1.40 -34.39
C TYR A 29 -14.95 1.09 -34.58
N THR A 30 -14.17 2.14 -34.77
CA THR A 30 -12.76 2.05 -35.14
C THR A 30 -11.88 2.45 -33.96
N LEU A 31 -10.92 1.59 -33.65
CA LEU A 31 -9.83 1.87 -32.72
C LEU A 31 -8.62 2.32 -33.50
N GLU A 32 -8.15 3.54 -33.24
CA GLU A 32 -6.89 4.07 -33.77
C GLU A 32 -5.85 4.14 -32.65
N CYS A 33 -4.71 3.48 -32.85
CA CYS A 33 -3.59 3.48 -31.92
C CYS A 33 -2.71 4.72 -32.11
N LYS A 34 -2.23 5.27 -30.99
CA LYS A 34 -1.28 6.38 -30.97
C LYS A 34 0.09 5.96 -31.53
N GLU A 35 0.93 6.95 -31.84
CA GLU A 35 2.27 6.69 -32.38
C GLU A 35 3.09 5.75 -31.47
N GLY A 36 3.68 4.71 -32.08
CA GLY A 36 4.44 3.69 -31.35
C GLY A 36 3.61 2.56 -30.73
N ALA A 37 2.28 2.59 -30.88
CA ALA A 37 1.38 1.51 -30.49
C ALA A 37 0.76 0.79 -31.69
N PHE A 38 0.41 -0.49 -31.51
CA PHE A 38 -0.16 -1.37 -32.52
C PHE A 38 -1.33 -2.16 -31.96
N VAL A 39 -2.24 -2.60 -32.84
CA VAL A 39 -3.39 -3.43 -32.46
C VAL A 39 -2.91 -4.83 -32.04
N LEU A 40 -3.42 -5.32 -30.91
CA LEU A 40 -3.16 -6.67 -30.41
C LEU A 40 -3.42 -7.73 -31.51
N GLY A 41 -2.42 -8.56 -31.80
CA GLY A 41 -2.51 -9.63 -32.79
C GLY A 41 -2.13 -9.24 -34.22
N GLY A 42 -1.64 -8.02 -34.46
CA GLY A 42 -1.15 -7.60 -35.77
C GLY A 42 -0.17 -6.43 -35.72
N THR A 43 0.20 -5.93 -36.91
CA THR A 43 1.06 -4.74 -37.10
C THR A 43 0.27 -3.50 -37.51
N GLN A 44 -1.06 -3.59 -37.49
CA GLN A 44 -1.95 -2.51 -37.91
C GLN A 44 -2.04 -1.44 -36.82
N LYS A 45 -2.13 -0.17 -37.24
CA LYS A 45 -2.33 0.98 -36.33
C LYS A 45 -3.80 1.26 -36.06
N ALA A 46 -4.71 0.74 -36.87
CA ALA A 46 -6.14 0.93 -36.69
C ALA A 46 -6.88 -0.38 -36.97
N ILE A 47 -8.03 -0.56 -36.33
CA ILE A 47 -8.92 -1.68 -36.57
C ILE A 47 -10.38 -1.23 -36.42
N THR A 48 -11.22 -1.62 -37.36
CA THR A 48 -12.66 -1.39 -37.32
C THR A 48 -13.38 -2.67 -36.92
N VAL A 49 -14.31 -2.55 -35.98
CA VAL A 49 -15.17 -3.64 -35.52
C VAL A 49 -16.63 -3.18 -35.56
N SER A 50 -17.53 -4.13 -35.78
CA SER A 50 -18.98 -3.87 -35.77
C SER A 50 -19.63 -4.47 -34.53
N CYS A 51 -20.61 -3.78 -33.95
CA CYS A 51 -21.33 -4.27 -32.77
C CYS A 51 -22.20 -5.50 -33.11
N PRO A 52 -21.95 -6.66 -32.49
CA PRO A 52 -22.70 -7.90 -32.73
C PRO A 52 -24.09 -7.91 -32.07
N ALA A 53 -24.93 -8.87 -32.45
CA ALA A 53 -26.34 -8.94 -32.04
C ALA A 53 -26.54 -9.19 -30.53
N ASP A 54 -25.53 -9.73 -29.85
CA ASP A 54 -25.53 -9.95 -28.40
C ASP A 54 -25.21 -8.69 -27.60
N GLY A 55 -24.84 -7.58 -28.27
CA GLY A 55 -24.58 -6.30 -27.63
C GLY A 55 -23.30 -6.28 -26.79
N ARG A 56 -22.35 -7.19 -27.06
CA ARG A 56 -21.08 -7.26 -26.34
C ARG A 56 -19.92 -7.27 -27.32
N TRP A 57 -18.91 -6.42 -27.07
CA TRP A 57 -17.71 -6.36 -27.90
C TRP A 57 -16.84 -7.63 -27.86
N GLU A 58 -17.01 -8.49 -26.86
CA GLU A 58 -16.20 -9.69 -26.61
C GLU A 58 -16.56 -10.90 -27.47
N SER A 59 -17.73 -10.89 -28.12
CA SER A 59 -18.18 -12.01 -28.96
C SER A 59 -17.54 -12.05 -30.34
N ASN A 60 -16.70 -11.06 -30.67
CA ASN A 60 -15.98 -11.04 -31.94
C ASN A 60 -14.84 -12.08 -31.94
N THR A 61 -15.01 -13.14 -32.72
CA THR A 61 -14.09 -14.29 -32.81
C THR A 61 -12.72 -13.94 -33.39
N LEU A 62 -12.58 -12.77 -34.03
CA LEU A 62 -11.32 -12.29 -34.61
C LEU A 62 -10.21 -12.11 -33.57
N PHE A 63 -10.54 -11.93 -32.29
CA PHE A 63 -9.57 -11.60 -31.24
C PHE A 63 -9.59 -12.57 -30.06
N ARG A 64 -9.92 -13.85 -30.28
CA ARG A 64 -9.85 -14.91 -29.25
C ARG A 64 -10.62 -14.53 -27.97
N ASN A 65 -11.85 -14.04 -28.13
CA ASN A 65 -12.74 -13.57 -27.04
C ASN A 65 -12.13 -12.45 -26.17
N GLN A 66 -11.12 -11.75 -26.68
CA GLN A 66 -10.55 -10.58 -26.04
C GLN A 66 -10.84 -9.38 -26.94
N PRO A 67 -11.32 -8.26 -26.41
CA PRO A 67 -11.66 -7.16 -27.28
C PRO A 67 -10.36 -6.46 -27.76
N PRO A 68 -10.32 -5.88 -28.97
CA PRO A 68 -9.12 -5.27 -29.51
C PRO A 68 -8.63 -4.13 -28.61
N LYS A 69 -7.30 -4.06 -28.47
CA LYS A 69 -6.58 -3.09 -27.64
C LYS A 69 -5.31 -2.65 -28.34
N CYS A 70 -4.85 -1.44 -28.03
CA CYS A 70 -3.56 -0.94 -28.50
C CYS A 70 -2.46 -1.29 -27.49
N LEU A 71 -1.34 -1.80 -27.98
CA LEU A 71 -0.17 -2.14 -27.19
C LEU A 71 1.06 -1.42 -27.73
N SER A 72 1.87 -0.87 -26.83
CA SER A 72 3.19 -0.33 -27.13
C SER A 72 4.26 -1.05 -26.29
N PRO A 73 5.37 -1.48 -26.89
CA PRO A 73 6.42 -2.21 -26.16
C PRO A 73 7.08 -1.35 -25.08
N THR A 74 7.11 -0.03 -25.26
CA THR A 74 7.67 0.92 -24.29
C THR A 74 6.82 1.05 -23.03
N GLN A 75 5.49 0.97 -23.16
CA GLN A 75 4.58 1.10 -22.04
C GLN A 75 4.53 -0.16 -21.18
N GLU A 76 4.56 -1.35 -21.79
CA GLU A 76 4.59 -2.60 -21.02
C GLU A 76 5.81 -2.65 -20.08
N LEU A 77 6.97 -2.19 -20.55
CA LEU A 77 8.17 -2.09 -19.73
C LEU A 77 8.02 -1.10 -18.57
N HIS A 78 7.39 0.05 -18.80
CA HIS A 78 7.17 1.07 -17.76
C HIS A 78 6.16 0.59 -16.71
N ASP A 79 5.05 0.00 -17.14
CA ASP A 79 4.01 -0.50 -16.25
C ASP A 79 4.54 -1.64 -15.36
N ALA A 80 5.37 -2.54 -15.92
CA ALA A 80 6.03 -3.58 -15.14
C ALA A 80 6.98 -3.00 -14.06
N ARG A 81 7.79 -2.00 -14.42
CA ARG A 81 8.72 -1.36 -13.47
C ARG A 81 7.97 -0.66 -12.34
N LEU A 82 6.91 0.07 -12.65
CA LEU A 82 6.07 0.75 -11.66
C LEU A 82 5.39 -0.24 -10.71
N ALA A 83 4.94 -1.39 -11.22
CA ALA A 83 4.36 -2.44 -10.39
C ALA A 83 5.37 -2.98 -9.37
N THR A 84 6.61 -3.24 -9.78
CA THR A 84 7.67 -3.68 -8.87
C THR A 84 7.95 -2.65 -7.78
N VAL A 85 8.11 -1.37 -8.13
CA VAL A 85 8.36 -0.29 -7.16
C VAL A 85 7.21 -0.18 -6.15
N ARG A 86 5.95 -0.26 -6.62
CA ARG A 86 4.77 -0.22 -5.76
C ARG A 86 4.75 -1.36 -4.75
N VAL A 87 5.07 -2.58 -5.19
CA VAL A 87 5.11 -3.75 -4.29
C VAL A 87 6.18 -3.57 -3.21
N TRP A 88 7.40 -3.16 -3.59
CA TRP A 88 8.46 -2.92 -2.62
C TRP A 88 8.12 -1.81 -1.63
N LEU A 89 7.53 -0.71 -2.10
CA LEU A 89 7.11 0.39 -1.24
C LEU A 89 6.03 -0.06 -0.24
N ASN A 90 5.04 -0.84 -0.69
CA ASN A 90 4.00 -1.38 0.20
C ASN A 90 4.58 -2.31 1.27
N ILE A 91 5.57 -3.15 0.93
CA ILE A 91 6.24 -4.05 1.87
C ILE A 91 7.02 -3.25 2.92
N VAL A 92 7.80 -2.25 2.50
CA VAL A 92 8.56 -1.41 3.42
C VAL A 92 7.63 -0.64 4.35
N MET A 93 6.56 -0.06 3.81
CA MET A 93 5.61 0.73 4.59
C MET A 93 4.85 -0.13 5.61
N SER A 94 4.42 -1.34 5.24
CA SER A 94 3.77 -2.26 6.19
C SER A 94 4.71 -2.74 7.28
N LEU A 95 5.98 -3.02 6.95
CA LEU A 95 7.00 -3.37 7.94
C LEU A 95 7.23 -2.23 8.93
N CYS A 96 7.38 -1.00 8.44
CA CYS A 96 7.50 0.19 9.29
C CYS A 96 6.29 0.37 10.20
N CYS A 97 5.06 0.16 9.69
CA CYS A 97 3.86 0.22 10.51
C CYS A 97 3.85 -0.84 11.62
N ILE A 98 4.20 -2.08 11.31
CA ILE A 98 4.24 -3.17 12.31
C ILE A 98 5.32 -2.90 13.36
N CYS A 99 6.53 -2.50 12.94
CA CYS A 99 7.61 -2.17 13.86
C CYS A 99 7.26 -0.96 14.74
N GLY A 100 6.64 0.08 14.18
CA GLY A 100 6.17 1.24 14.92
C GLY A 100 5.13 0.86 15.98
N ALA A 101 4.13 0.07 15.60
CA ALA A 101 3.09 -0.41 16.53
C ALA A 101 3.68 -1.31 17.62
N ALA A 102 4.58 -2.23 17.29
CA ALA A 102 5.24 -3.12 18.25
C ALA A 102 6.12 -2.34 19.24
N LEU A 103 6.88 -1.34 18.77
CA LEU A 103 7.69 -0.47 19.62
C LEU A 103 6.82 0.37 20.56
N ALA A 104 5.73 0.95 20.05
CA ALA A 104 4.79 1.71 20.85
C ALA A 104 4.17 0.83 21.95
N ALA A 105 3.64 -0.35 21.60
CA ALA A 105 3.05 -1.28 22.56
C ALA A 105 4.06 -1.77 23.60
N GLY A 106 5.26 -2.18 23.17
CA GLY A 106 6.33 -2.65 24.06
C GLY A 106 6.84 -1.55 24.99
N LEU A 107 6.98 -0.32 24.49
CA LEU A 107 7.38 0.82 25.30
C LEU A 107 6.30 1.18 26.33
N THR A 108 5.01 1.12 25.97
CA THR A 108 3.91 1.36 26.91
C THR A 108 3.91 0.33 28.04
N MET A 109 4.01 -0.96 27.70
CA MET A 109 4.04 -2.01 28.70
C MET A 109 5.29 -1.94 29.58
N GLY A 110 6.45 -1.62 28.98
CA GLY A 110 7.70 -1.41 29.71
C GLY A 110 7.67 -0.20 30.65
N LEU A 111 7.10 0.92 30.21
CA LEU A 111 6.95 2.14 31.03
C LEU A 111 5.90 1.97 32.13
N LEU A 112 4.80 1.25 31.87
CA LEU A 112 3.82 0.92 32.91
C LEU A 112 4.38 -0.04 33.96
N SER A 113 5.33 -0.91 33.58
CA SER A 113 6.04 -1.77 34.54
C SER A 113 7.06 -1.00 35.38
N LEU A 114 7.54 0.16 34.91
CA LEU A 114 8.41 1.06 35.66
C LEU A 114 7.55 1.99 36.52
N GLU A 115 6.96 1.44 37.58
CA GLU A 115 6.19 2.25 38.52
C GLU A 115 7.12 3.27 39.22
N PRO A 116 6.73 4.56 39.34
CA PRO A 116 7.54 5.60 40.00
C PRO A 116 7.98 5.24 41.43
N ARG A 117 7.23 4.33 42.07
CA ARG A 117 7.48 3.83 43.43
C ARG A 117 8.73 2.95 43.53
N GLU A 118 9.00 2.10 42.54
CA GLU A 118 10.19 1.23 42.56
C GLU A 118 11.48 2.05 42.36
N MET A 119 11.41 3.10 41.55
CA MET A 119 12.55 3.97 41.26
C MET A 119 12.94 4.84 42.47
N GLU A 120 11.96 5.28 43.30
CA GLU A 120 12.25 5.91 44.60
C GLU A 120 12.89 4.94 45.59
N ILE A 121 12.48 3.67 45.59
CA ILE A 121 13.07 2.64 46.47
C ILE A 121 14.52 2.37 46.07
N ILE A 122 14.82 2.22 44.77
CA ILE A 122 16.20 2.02 44.28
C ILE A 122 17.08 3.25 44.54
N GLN A 123 16.55 4.48 44.42
CA GLN A 123 17.30 5.69 44.76
C GLN A 123 17.57 5.81 46.26
N ARG A 124 16.58 5.51 47.11
CA ARG A 124 16.69 5.63 48.57
C ARG A 124 17.47 4.47 49.21
N ALA A 125 17.57 3.32 48.54
CA ALA A 125 18.41 2.20 48.97
C ALA A 125 19.89 2.64 49.05
N ARG A 126 20.50 2.52 50.22
CA ARG A 126 21.92 2.85 50.42
C ARG A 126 22.76 1.63 50.03
N LEU A 127 23.86 1.87 49.31
CA LEU A 127 24.84 0.84 48.93
C LEU A 127 25.47 0.12 50.15
N HIS A 128 25.29 0.67 51.35
CA HIS A 128 25.82 0.14 52.60
C HIS A 128 24.92 -0.92 53.25
N ASP A 129 23.67 -1.07 52.81
CA ASP A 129 22.73 -2.09 53.33
C ASP A 129 22.84 -3.43 52.58
N CYS A 130 23.69 -3.50 51.54
CA CYS A 130 23.95 -4.73 50.80
C CYS A 130 25.03 -5.57 51.50
N LEU A 131 24.69 -6.81 51.84
CA LEU A 131 25.60 -7.77 52.50
C LEU A 131 26.53 -8.49 51.52
N ASP A 132 26.26 -8.38 50.21
CA ASP A 132 26.92 -9.17 49.17
C ASP A 132 27.45 -8.26 48.03
N ASP A 133 28.69 -8.49 47.57
CA ASP A 133 29.36 -7.64 46.57
C ASP A 133 28.64 -7.68 45.20
N ARG A 134 28.01 -8.81 44.87
CA ARG A 134 27.19 -8.96 43.65
C ARG A 134 25.93 -8.12 43.66
N GLU A 135 25.30 -7.94 44.82
CA GLU A 135 24.10 -7.11 44.95
C GLU A 135 24.45 -5.63 44.81
N ARG A 136 25.61 -5.23 45.35
CA ARG A 136 26.14 -3.88 45.25
C ARG A 136 26.41 -3.47 43.79
N GLU A 137 27.05 -4.33 43.00
CA GLU A 137 27.32 -4.06 41.58
C GLU A 137 26.03 -3.97 40.74
N ARG A 138 25.03 -4.80 41.06
CA ARG A 138 23.70 -4.75 40.42
C ARG A 138 22.96 -3.45 40.74
N LEU A 139 23.01 -3.01 42.01
CA LEU A 139 22.41 -1.74 42.43
C LEU A 139 23.08 -0.52 41.79
N GLU A 140 24.41 -0.54 41.61
CA GLU A 140 25.12 0.54 40.91
C GLU A 140 24.67 0.65 39.44
N LYS A 141 24.64 -0.47 38.72
CA LYS A 141 24.17 -0.50 37.32
C LYS A 141 22.72 -0.05 37.19
N GLN A 142 21.84 -0.47 38.11
CA GLN A 142 20.44 -0.05 38.13
C GLN A 142 20.29 1.43 38.47
N LYS A 143 21.08 1.98 39.41
CA LYS A 143 21.08 3.42 39.72
C LYS A 143 21.55 4.27 38.55
N ASP A 144 22.56 3.80 37.82
CA ASP A 144 23.11 4.54 36.69
C ASP A 144 22.16 4.54 35.49
N ALA A 145 21.51 3.39 35.22
CA ALA A 145 20.43 3.29 34.24
C ALA A 145 19.21 4.15 34.64
N ALA A 146 18.81 4.12 35.91
CA ALA A 146 17.70 4.93 36.41
C ALA A 146 17.97 6.43 36.26
N ARG A 147 19.20 6.90 36.50
CA ARG A 147 19.58 8.32 36.28
C ARG A 147 19.38 8.77 34.83
N HIS A 148 19.64 7.89 33.86
CA HIS A 148 19.46 8.20 32.44
C HIS A 148 17.98 8.16 32.01
N ILE A 149 17.17 7.31 32.65
CA ILE A 149 15.74 7.13 32.32
C ILE A 149 14.86 8.14 33.07
N LEU A 150 15.28 8.63 34.23
CA LEU A 150 14.58 9.64 35.04
C LEU A 150 14.12 10.90 34.27
N PRO A 151 14.97 11.56 33.45
CA PRO A 151 14.53 12.73 32.69
C PRO A 151 13.47 12.37 31.64
N LEU A 152 13.47 11.15 31.12
CA LEU A 152 12.50 10.67 30.14
C LEU A 152 11.12 10.42 30.76
N ILE A 153 11.08 9.92 32.01
CA ILE A 153 9.84 9.65 32.76
C ILE A 153 9.23 10.93 33.35
N LYS A 154 10.04 11.97 33.61
CA LYS A 154 9.57 13.23 34.23
C LYS A 154 8.53 13.96 33.38
N ASP A 155 8.58 13.78 32.05
CA ASP A 155 7.57 14.27 31.09
C ASP A 155 6.58 13.16 30.70
N HIS A 156 6.06 12.46 31.71
CA HIS A 156 5.13 11.33 31.56
C HIS A 156 3.93 11.65 30.64
N HIS A 157 3.49 12.91 30.59
CA HIS A 157 2.41 13.38 29.73
C HIS A 157 2.77 13.41 28.24
N LEU A 158 4.00 13.76 27.85
CA LEU A 158 4.38 13.91 26.45
C LEU A 158 4.57 12.54 25.78
N LEU A 159 5.24 11.62 26.49
CA LEU A 159 5.37 10.23 26.07
C LEU A 159 4.01 9.55 25.96
N LEU A 160 3.17 9.68 26.99
CA LEU A 160 1.82 9.10 27.01
C LEU A 160 0.92 9.73 25.93
N VAL A 161 1.03 11.03 25.64
CA VAL A 161 0.29 11.68 24.54
C VAL A 161 0.79 11.23 23.18
N THR A 162 2.10 11.11 22.95
CA THR A 162 2.61 10.55 21.69
C THR A 162 2.19 9.11 21.48
N LEU A 163 2.10 8.32 22.56
CA LEU A 163 1.70 6.92 22.50
C LEU A 163 0.19 6.73 22.34
N LEU A 164 -0.60 7.61 22.96
CA LEU A 164 -2.07 7.61 22.87
C LEU A 164 -2.56 8.22 21.55
N LEU A 165 -1.79 9.12 20.91
CA LEU A 165 -2.01 9.57 19.54
C LEU A 165 -1.59 8.55 18.47
N LEU A 166 -0.70 7.61 18.81
CA LEU A 166 -0.24 6.55 17.91
C LEU A 166 -1.09 5.26 17.98
N ASN A 167 -2.05 5.19 18.91
CA ASN A 167 -2.98 4.07 19.08
C ASN A 167 -4.32 4.35 18.40
#